data_AF-A0A6L6E197-F1
#
_entry.id   AF-A0A6L6E197-F1
#
_cell.length_a   1.000
_cell.length_b   1.000
_cell.length_c   1.000
_cell.angle_alpha   90.00
_cell.angle_beta   90.00
_cell.angle_gamma   90.00
#
_symmetry.space_group_name_H-M   'P 1'
#
loop_
_entity.id
_entity.type
_entity.pdbx_description
1 polymer ?
#
loop_
_entity_poly.entity_id
_entity_poly.type
_entity_poly.pdbx_seq_one_letter_code
_entity_poly.pdbx_strand_id
1 'polypeptide(L)'
;MPSSSCTNTSGHVSTHSPSPVQRSWSIHTCIRKRYLNSGHILHVMTMAPLAPKRLQTLKRPTGEVEDPFAWLIQKDDPETLAYLAAENSFSTEWFASRGKTVEDIFQEIKGRVHEDDSSYPVSHAGWWYQSRTETGKAYAIHTRGRTSDTAGDQLLIDENIEAG
;
A
#
# COMPACT_ATOMS: atom_id res chain seq x y z
N MET A 1 -10.86 -26.79 43.16
CA MET A 1 -11.41 -25.64 42.42
C MET A 1 -11.72 -24.54 43.41
N PRO A 2 -11.13 -23.34 43.29
CA PRO A 2 -11.69 -22.15 43.91
C PRO A 2 -12.24 -21.21 42.82
N SER A 3 -13.47 -20.77 43.06
CA SER A 3 -14.21 -19.74 42.33
C SER A 3 -13.58 -18.37 42.54
N SER A 4 -13.07 -17.75 41.47
CA SER A 4 -12.59 -16.36 41.53
C SER A 4 -13.77 -15.39 41.51
N SER A 5 -14.03 -14.74 42.64
CA SER A 5 -14.92 -13.59 42.75
C SER A 5 -14.13 -12.30 42.49
N CYS A 6 -14.58 -11.46 41.56
CA CYS A 6 -14.04 -10.13 41.33
C CYS A 6 -15.02 -9.08 41.89
N THR A 7 -14.58 -8.23 42.81
CA THR A 7 -15.35 -7.09 43.34
C THR A 7 -14.91 -5.79 42.67
N ASN A 8 -15.85 -4.86 42.43
CA ASN A 8 -15.51 -3.50 41.97
C ASN A 8 -15.26 -2.54 43.14
N THR A 9 -14.72 -1.35 42.83
CA THR A 9 -14.24 -0.32 43.77
C THR A 9 -15.32 0.34 44.64
N SER A 10 -16.61 0.03 44.47
CA SER A 10 -17.70 0.52 45.35
C SER A 10 -18.36 -0.57 46.19
N GLY A 11 -17.79 -1.78 46.22
CA GLY A 11 -18.18 -2.82 47.19
C GLY A 11 -19.54 -3.48 46.98
N HIS A 12 -20.25 -3.18 45.87
CA HIS A 12 -21.54 -3.82 45.59
C HIS A 12 -21.39 -5.00 44.63
N VAL A 13 -21.72 -6.19 45.10
CA VAL A 13 -21.80 -7.41 44.27
C VAL A 13 -23.12 -7.36 43.50
N SER A 14 -23.07 -7.37 42.16
CA SER A 14 -24.26 -7.52 41.31
C SER A 14 -24.39 -8.97 40.85
N THR A 15 -25.56 -9.58 41.08
CA THR A 15 -25.90 -10.97 40.74
C THR A 15 -26.76 -11.04 39.48
N HIS A 16 -26.27 -10.52 38.35
CA HIS A 16 -26.94 -10.71 37.07
C HIS A 16 -26.06 -11.57 36.13
N SER A 17 -26.64 -12.67 35.63
CA SER A 17 -26.06 -13.45 34.53
C SER A 17 -26.22 -12.67 33.22
N PRO A 18 -25.15 -12.46 32.42
CA PRO A 18 -25.24 -11.65 31.22
C PRO A 18 -26.02 -12.36 30.10
N SER A 19 -26.80 -11.58 29.34
CA SER A 19 -27.59 -12.01 28.18
C SER A 19 -26.71 -12.20 26.92
N PRO A 20 -27.19 -12.88 25.86
CA PRO A 20 -26.32 -13.45 24.81
C PRO A 20 -25.77 -12.44 23.78
N VAL A 21 -26.07 -11.14 23.90
CA VAL A 21 -25.85 -10.15 22.83
C VAL A 21 -24.94 -9.01 23.29
N GLN A 22 -23.81 -9.33 23.93
CA GLN A 22 -22.65 -8.42 24.07
C GLN A 22 -21.38 -9.26 24.25
N ARG A 23 -20.82 -9.77 23.15
CA ARG A 23 -19.47 -10.34 23.11
C ARG A 23 -18.55 -9.44 22.30
N SER A 24 -18.36 -8.20 22.75
CA SER A 24 -17.28 -7.35 22.27
C SER A 24 -16.42 -6.93 23.46
N TRP A 25 -15.14 -7.28 23.35
CA TRP A 25 -13.99 -6.68 24.04
C TRP A 25 -13.67 -7.20 25.45
N SER A 26 -13.04 -8.37 25.49
CA SER A 26 -11.92 -8.65 26.40
C SER A 26 -11.18 -9.92 25.95
N ILE A 27 -10.12 -9.75 25.15
CA ILE A 27 -9.08 -10.78 24.93
C ILE A 27 -7.70 -10.12 25.08
N HIS A 28 -7.43 -9.56 26.25
CA HIS A 28 -6.16 -9.87 26.92
C HIS A 28 -6.52 -11.13 27.72
N THR A 29 -5.93 -12.31 27.59
CA THR A 29 -4.54 -12.68 27.40
C THR A 29 -4.56 -14.17 27.11
N CYS A 30 -4.07 -14.65 25.96
CA CYS A 30 -3.52 -16.00 25.80
C CYS A 30 -2.99 -16.19 24.36
N ILE A 31 -2.06 -15.34 23.92
CA ILE A 31 -1.22 -15.67 22.76
C ILE A 31 -0.14 -16.63 23.26
N ARG A 32 -0.37 -17.93 23.05
CA ARG A 32 0.64 -18.97 23.24
C ARG A 32 1.81 -18.71 22.29
N LYS A 33 3.00 -18.61 22.86
CA LYS A 33 4.30 -18.74 22.19
C LYS A 33 4.30 -19.95 21.25
N ARG A 34 4.40 -19.73 19.94
CA ARG A 34 5.19 -20.56 19.04
C ARG A 34 5.40 -19.84 17.72
N TYR A 35 6.63 -19.39 17.48
CA TYR A 35 7.37 -19.42 16.22
C TYR A 35 8.65 -18.60 16.41
N LEU A 36 9.61 -19.16 17.16
CA LEU A 36 11.02 -18.83 16.96
C LEU A 36 11.49 -19.76 15.83
N ASN A 37 11.34 -19.32 14.58
CA ASN A 37 12.10 -19.91 13.48
C ASN A 37 13.32 -19.00 13.24
N SER A 38 14.28 -19.08 14.15
CA SER A 38 15.47 -18.22 14.20
C SER A 38 16.56 -18.57 13.18
N GLY A 39 16.24 -19.28 12.10
CA GLY A 39 17.21 -19.67 11.07
C GLY A 39 17.31 -18.72 9.87
N HIS A 40 16.30 -17.88 9.64
CA HIS A 40 16.17 -17.16 8.35
C HIS A 40 16.47 -15.66 8.42
N ILE A 41 16.76 -15.13 9.61
CA ILE A 41 16.92 -13.68 9.85
C ILE A 41 18.40 -13.27 9.76
N LEU A 42 19.34 -14.16 10.12
CA LEU A 42 20.77 -13.83 10.16
C LEU A 42 21.46 -13.89 8.79
N HIS A 43 20.91 -14.60 7.81
CA HIS A 43 21.52 -14.73 6.47
C HIS A 43 21.27 -13.51 5.57
N VAL A 44 20.25 -12.70 5.89
CA VAL A 44 19.81 -11.57 5.04
C VAL A 44 20.72 -10.36 5.18
N MET A 45 21.26 -10.14 6.39
CA MET A 45 22.09 -8.96 6.69
C MET A 45 23.44 -8.94 5.97
N THR A 46 23.88 -10.04 5.36
CA THR A 46 25.20 -10.13 4.70
C THR A 46 25.13 -9.94 3.18
N MET A 47 23.94 -9.83 2.58
CA MET A 47 23.77 -9.65 1.12
C MET A 47 23.17 -8.30 0.70
N ALA A 48 22.62 -7.52 1.65
CA ALA A 48 22.10 -6.20 1.35
C ALA A 48 23.26 -5.22 1.07
N PRO A 49 23.19 -4.41 0.01
CA PRO A 49 24.23 -3.43 -0.28
C PRO A 49 24.25 -2.35 0.81
N LEU A 50 25.44 -2.02 1.30
CA LEU A 50 25.62 -1.00 2.33
C LEU A 50 25.97 0.34 1.68
N ALA A 51 25.10 1.34 1.86
CA ALA A 51 25.38 2.70 1.38
C ALA A 51 26.59 3.32 2.10
N PRO A 52 27.56 3.93 1.38
CA PRO A 52 28.62 4.70 2.00
C PRO A 52 28.06 5.95 2.68
N LYS A 53 28.55 6.22 3.89
CA LYS A 53 28.24 7.45 4.63
C LYS A 53 29.17 8.58 4.19
N ARG A 54 28.60 9.70 3.77
CA ARG A 54 29.30 10.93 3.38
C ARG A 54 28.67 12.09 4.11
N LEU A 55 29.38 12.63 5.11
CA LEU A 55 28.83 13.71 5.92
C LEU A 55 28.58 14.95 5.05
N GLN A 56 27.32 15.35 4.92
CA GLN A 56 26.93 16.54 4.20
C GLN A 56 25.94 17.35 5.05
N THR A 57 26.20 18.63 5.21
CA THR A 57 25.32 19.55 5.93
C THR A 57 24.29 20.15 4.98
N LEU A 58 23.01 19.91 5.26
CA LEU A 58 21.88 20.48 4.53
C LEU A 58 21.40 21.76 5.24
N LYS A 59 21.31 22.85 4.48
CA LYS A 59 20.74 24.11 4.98
C LYS A 59 19.23 24.08 4.82
N ARG A 60 18.49 24.21 5.93
CA ARG A 60 17.03 24.29 5.93
C ARG A 60 16.58 25.55 6.69
N PRO A 61 15.37 26.07 6.43
CA PRO A 61 14.82 27.20 7.19
C PRO A 61 14.71 26.93 8.70
N THR A 62 14.57 25.66 9.09
CA THR A 62 14.45 25.22 10.50
C THR A 62 15.79 24.98 11.19
N GLY A 63 16.92 25.19 10.50
CA GLY A 63 18.27 24.93 11.00
C GLY A 63 19.10 24.02 10.08
N GLU A 64 20.41 23.98 10.31
CA GLU A 64 21.31 23.07 9.62
C GLU A 64 21.16 21.64 10.15
N VAL A 65 21.16 20.66 9.23
CA VAL A 65 21.04 19.24 9.57
C VAL A 65 22.13 18.47 8.84
N GLU A 66 22.85 17.60 9.53
CA GLU A 66 23.80 16.68 8.91
C GLU A 66 23.07 15.44 8.40
N ASP A 67 23.23 15.14 7.11
CA ASP A 67 22.70 13.95 6.45
C ASP A 67 23.83 13.18 5.76
N PRO A 68 24.27 12.04 6.34
CA PRO A 68 25.31 11.20 5.75
C PRO A 68 24.95 10.56 4.39
N PHE A 69 23.70 10.64 3.95
CA PHE A 69 23.20 10.01 2.72
C PHE A 69 22.64 11.01 1.71
N ALA A 70 22.87 12.32 1.93
CA ALA A 70 22.39 13.37 1.04
C ALA A 70 22.89 13.23 -0.42
N TRP A 71 24.00 12.52 -0.64
CA TRP A 71 24.53 12.25 -1.98
C TRP A 71 23.57 11.43 -2.86
N LEU A 72 22.71 10.58 -2.27
CA LEU A 72 21.70 9.79 -2.99
C LEU A 72 20.60 10.63 -3.66
N ILE A 73 20.51 11.93 -3.34
CA ILE A 73 19.57 12.84 -3.98
C ILE A 73 19.95 13.10 -5.44
N GLN A 74 21.24 12.96 -5.79
CA GLN A 74 21.74 13.20 -7.14
C GLN A 74 21.44 12.00 -8.05
N LYS A 75 20.40 12.11 -8.86
CA LYS A 75 19.91 11.00 -9.71
C LYS A 75 20.88 10.59 -10.82
N ASP A 76 21.67 11.54 -11.32
CA ASP A 76 22.59 11.33 -12.44
C ASP A 76 24.01 10.95 -11.99
N ASP A 77 24.25 10.88 -10.68
CA ASP A 77 25.56 10.53 -10.13
C ASP A 77 25.83 9.01 -10.32
N PRO A 78 26.98 8.62 -10.89
CA PRO A 78 27.29 7.23 -11.19
C PRO A 78 27.36 6.34 -9.93
N GLU A 79 27.77 6.88 -8.79
CA GLU A 79 27.81 6.10 -7.54
C GLU A 79 26.39 5.84 -7.02
N THR A 80 25.48 6.80 -7.19
CA THR A 80 24.06 6.65 -6.82
C THR A 80 23.40 5.58 -7.69
N LEU A 81 23.62 5.63 -9.00
CA LEU A 81 23.11 4.61 -9.93
C LEU A 81 23.66 3.22 -9.61
N ALA A 82 24.96 3.11 -9.30
CA ALA A 82 25.59 1.85 -8.94
C ALA A 82 24.97 1.26 -7.66
N TYR A 83 24.72 2.09 -6.64
CA TYR A 83 24.06 1.65 -5.41
C TYR A 83 22.61 1.21 -5.65
N LEU A 84 21.84 1.96 -6.43
CA LEU A 84 20.46 1.60 -6.78
C LEU A 84 20.39 0.29 -7.59
N ALA A 85 21.33 0.05 -8.51
CA ALA A 85 21.42 -1.21 -9.24
C ALA A 85 21.71 -2.40 -8.32
N ALA A 86 22.59 -2.21 -7.32
CA ALA A 86 22.86 -3.24 -6.31
C ALA A 86 21.61 -3.52 -5.45
N GLU A 87 20.87 -2.49 -5.03
CA GLU A 87 19.61 -2.65 -4.29
C GLU A 87 18.54 -3.38 -5.12
N ASN A 88 18.39 -3.03 -6.40
CA ASN A 88 17.47 -3.72 -7.31
C ASN A 88 17.82 -5.20 -7.47
N SER A 89 19.12 -5.52 -7.57
CA SER A 89 19.61 -6.90 -7.67
C SER A 89 19.30 -7.69 -6.40
N PHE A 90 19.62 -7.12 -5.24
CA PHE A 90 19.29 -7.73 -3.94
C PHE A 90 17.78 -7.94 -3.77
N SER A 91 16.97 -6.95 -4.13
CA SER A 91 15.50 -7.04 -4.09
C SER A 91 15.00 -8.19 -4.97
N THR A 92 15.54 -8.32 -6.19
CA THR A 92 15.18 -9.39 -7.12
C THR A 92 15.52 -10.77 -6.54
N GLU A 93 16.72 -10.95 -5.98
CA GLU A 93 17.13 -12.19 -5.32
C GLU A 93 16.27 -12.52 -4.09
N TRP A 94 15.95 -11.51 -3.29
CA TRP A 94 15.10 -11.64 -2.11
C TRP A 94 13.68 -12.10 -2.50
N PHE A 95 13.10 -11.51 -3.54
CA PHE A 95 11.78 -11.87 -4.04
C PHE A 95 11.75 -13.17 -4.86
N ALA A 96 12.88 -13.63 -5.40
CA ALA A 96 12.94 -14.85 -6.23
C ALA A 96 12.33 -16.08 -5.53
N SER A 97 12.64 -16.27 -4.24
CA SER A 97 12.06 -17.36 -3.43
C SER A 97 10.56 -17.24 -3.16
N ARG A 98 9.97 -16.06 -3.40
CA ARG A 98 8.58 -15.71 -3.12
C ARG A 98 7.76 -15.50 -4.40
N GLY A 99 8.33 -15.76 -5.58
CA GLY A 99 7.70 -15.48 -6.86
C GLY A 99 6.30 -16.05 -7.00
N LYS A 100 6.07 -17.29 -6.53
CA LYS A 100 4.73 -17.91 -6.56
C LYS A 100 3.70 -17.11 -5.75
N THR A 101 4.03 -16.73 -4.51
CA THR A 101 3.11 -15.98 -3.65
C THR A 101 2.84 -14.58 -4.20
N VAL A 102 3.85 -13.93 -4.79
CA VAL A 102 3.68 -12.64 -5.47
C VAL A 102 2.71 -12.79 -6.64
N GLU A 103 2.88 -13.83 -7.46
CA GLU A 103 2.01 -14.11 -8.60
C GLU A 103 0.57 -14.42 -8.17
N ASP A 104 0.39 -15.27 -7.15
CA ASP A 104 -0.93 -15.62 -6.63
C ASP A 104 -1.69 -14.36 -6.16
N ILE A 105 -1.01 -13.47 -5.42
CA ILE A 105 -1.58 -12.19 -4.96
C ILE A 105 -1.85 -11.25 -6.15
N PHE A 106 -0.96 -11.19 -7.12
CA PHE A 106 -1.14 -10.38 -8.32
C PHE A 106 -2.40 -10.80 -9.09
N GLN A 107 -2.58 -12.10 -9.32
CA GLN A 107 -3.76 -12.62 -10.00
C GLN A 107 -5.04 -12.41 -9.18
N GLU A 108 -4.98 -12.55 -7.86
CA GLU A 108 -6.12 -12.25 -6.98
C GLU A 108 -6.54 -10.78 -7.07
N ILE A 109 -5.58 -9.86 -7.00
CA ILE A 109 -5.84 -8.41 -7.12
C ILE A 109 -6.40 -8.12 -8.51
N LYS A 110 -5.73 -8.60 -9.56
CA LYS A 110 -6.17 -8.41 -10.94
C LYS A 110 -7.58 -8.94 -11.17
N GLY A 111 -7.89 -10.13 -10.67
CA GLY A 111 -9.22 -10.72 -10.79
C GLY A 111 -10.34 -9.96 -10.05
N ARG A 112 -10.00 -9.08 -9.09
CA ARG A 112 -10.96 -8.19 -8.42
C ARG A 112 -11.13 -6.83 -9.11
N VAL A 113 -10.24 -6.48 -10.03
CA VAL A 113 -10.30 -5.21 -10.76
C VAL A 113 -11.22 -5.39 -11.95
N HIS A 114 -12.26 -4.57 -12.03
CA HIS A 114 -13.09 -4.45 -13.23
C HIS A 114 -12.31 -3.60 -14.24
N GLU A 115 -11.79 -4.23 -15.30
CA GLU A 115 -11.03 -3.53 -16.34
C GLU A 115 -11.93 -2.61 -17.20
N ASP A 116 -13.20 -3.01 -17.39
CA ASP A 116 -14.23 -2.19 -18.04
C ASP A 116 -15.09 -1.50 -16.97
N ASP A 117 -14.80 -0.23 -16.68
CA ASP A 117 -15.66 0.61 -15.87
C ASP A 117 -16.00 1.89 -16.64
N SER A 118 -17.25 2.33 -16.52
CA SER A 118 -17.71 3.58 -17.09
C SER A 118 -18.30 4.43 -15.98
N SER A 119 -17.80 5.65 -15.83
CA SER A 119 -18.34 6.58 -14.87
C SER A 119 -19.79 6.92 -15.21
N TYR A 120 -20.58 7.23 -14.19
CA TYR A 120 -21.88 7.83 -14.43
C TYR A 120 -21.70 9.22 -15.10
N PRO A 121 -22.52 9.58 -16.09
CA PRO A 121 -22.43 10.89 -16.74
C PRO A 121 -22.62 12.05 -15.76
N VAL A 122 -21.68 13.00 -15.74
CA VAL A 122 -21.74 14.19 -14.89
C VAL A 122 -22.03 15.43 -15.75
N SER A 123 -23.05 16.19 -15.38
CA SER A 123 -23.39 17.44 -16.06
C SER A 123 -22.49 18.57 -15.59
N HIS A 124 -21.85 19.26 -16.54
CA HIS A 124 -21.07 20.46 -16.30
C HIS A 124 -21.16 21.42 -17.50
N ALA A 125 -21.50 22.69 -17.24
CA ALA A 125 -21.54 23.76 -18.24
C ALA A 125 -22.37 23.44 -19.52
N GLY A 126 -23.51 22.74 -19.37
CA GLY A 126 -24.38 22.38 -20.50
C GLY A 126 -23.89 21.21 -21.35
N TRP A 127 -22.92 20.44 -20.83
CA TRP A 127 -22.42 19.20 -21.41
C TRP A 127 -22.44 18.09 -20.35
N TRP A 128 -22.54 16.86 -20.81
CA TRP A 128 -22.42 15.67 -19.96
C TRP A 128 -21.11 14.99 -20.25
N TYR A 129 -20.34 14.71 -19.21
CA TYR A 129 -19.01 14.10 -19.30
C TYR A 129 -19.05 12.68 -18.77
N GLN A 130 -18.34 11.80 -19.43
CA GLN A 130 -18.17 10.41 -19.03
C GLN A 130 -16.72 9.99 -19.27
N SER A 131 -16.13 9.30 -18.30
CA SER A 131 -14.89 8.56 -18.48
C SER A 131 -15.18 7.07 -18.55
N ARG A 132 -14.44 6.34 -19.38
CA ARG A 132 -14.47 4.87 -19.39
C ARG A 132 -13.07 4.30 -19.51
N THR A 133 -12.86 3.14 -18.91
CA THR A 133 -11.71 2.27 -19.19
C THR A 133 -12.18 1.11 -20.04
N GLU A 134 -11.30 0.63 -20.92
CA GLU A 134 -11.55 -0.53 -21.78
C GLU A 134 -10.52 -1.61 -21.45
N THR A 135 -10.92 -2.87 -21.54
CA THR A 135 -10.10 -4.05 -21.26
C THR A 135 -8.81 -3.99 -22.06
N GLY A 136 -7.68 -4.13 -21.37
CA GLY A 136 -6.35 -4.06 -21.97
C GLY A 136 -5.82 -2.64 -22.25
N LYS A 137 -6.58 -1.57 -21.96
CA LYS A 137 -6.08 -0.19 -21.96
C LYS A 137 -5.69 0.24 -20.55
N ALA A 138 -4.55 0.91 -20.42
CA ALA A 138 -4.03 1.35 -19.12
C ALA A 138 -4.66 2.67 -18.64
N TYR A 139 -5.19 3.46 -19.57
CA TYR A 139 -5.66 4.82 -19.30
C TYR A 139 -7.11 5.05 -19.71
N ALA A 140 -7.72 6.10 -19.16
CA ALA A 140 -9.13 6.40 -19.36
C ALA A 140 -9.36 7.12 -20.69
N ILE A 141 -10.55 6.89 -21.24
CA ILE A 141 -11.06 7.60 -22.41
C ILE A 141 -12.14 8.55 -21.94
N HIS A 142 -11.96 9.83 -22.23
CA HIS A 142 -12.89 10.87 -21.83
C HIS A 142 -13.78 11.26 -23.00
N THR A 143 -15.08 11.29 -22.75
CA THR A 143 -16.12 11.60 -23.72
C THR A 143 -17.09 12.65 -23.19
N ARG A 144 -17.79 13.33 -24.08
CA ARG A 144 -18.90 14.21 -23.73
C ARG A 144 -20.09 14.12 -24.68
N GLY A 145 -21.22 14.63 -24.20
CA GLY A 145 -22.49 14.69 -24.93
C GLY A 145 -23.38 15.87 -24.53
N ARG A 146 -24.47 16.05 -25.26
CA ARG A 146 -25.46 17.12 -24.98
C ARG A 146 -26.48 16.71 -23.91
N THR A 147 -26.70 15.41 -23.76
CA THR A 147 -27.60 14.80 -22.77
C THR A 147 -26.86 13.71 -22.01
N SER A 148 -27.41 13.23 -20.89
CA SER A 148 -26.84 12.11 -20.13
C SER A 148 -26.62 10.87 -21.00
N ASP A 149 -27.57 10.61 -21.90
CA ASP A 149 -27.60 9.40 -22.72
C ASP A 149 -26.62 9.48 -23.91
N THR A 150 -26.25 10.71 -24.32
CA THR A 150 -25.30 10.96 -25.42
C THR A 150 -23.90 11.29 -24.91
N ALA A 151 -23.64 11.14 -23.60
CA ALA A 151 -22.37 11.50 -22.97
C ALA A 151 -21.15 10.79 -23.58
N GLY A 152 -21.35 9.65 -24.25
CA GLY A 152 -20.31 8.89 -24.94
C GLY A 152 -20.03 9.30 -26.40
N ASP A 153 -20.83 10.20 -27.00
CA ASP A 153 -20.83 10.42 -28.46
C ASP A 153 -19.58 11.16 -28.95
N GLN A 154 -19.10 12.16 -28.20
CA GLN A 154 -17.96 12.97 -28.59
C GLN A 154 -16.72 12.59 -27.79
N LEU A 155 -15.73 11.99 -28.45
CA LEU A 155 -14.40 11.80 -27.89
C LEU A 155 -13.73 13.16 -27.60
N LEU A 156 -13.26 13.34 -26.38
CA LEU A 156 -12.46 14.50 -25.97
C LEU A 156 -10.98 14.19 -25.99
N ILE A 157 -10.60 13.14 -25.27
CA ILE A 157 -9.21 12.71 -25.13
C ILE A 157 -9.17 11.21 -24.89
N ASP A 158 -8.31 10.53 -25.63
CA ASP A 158 -7.89 9.16 -25.34
C ASP A 158 -6.47 9.21 -24.78
N GLU A 159 -6.35 9.03 -23.46
CA GLU A 159 -5.06 9.08 -22.77
C GLU A 159 -4.11 7.98 -23.24
N ASN A 160 -4.63 6.89 -23.81
CA ASN A 160 -3.80 5.79 -24.31
C ASN A 160 -3.05 6.16 -25.59
N ILE A 161 -3.57 7.11 -26.38
CA ILE A 161 -2.90 7.61 -27.58
C ILE A 161 -1.78 8.59 -27.18
N GLU A 162 -2.03 9.44 -26.19
CA GLU A 162 -1.05 10.44 -25.73
C GLU A 162 0.13 9.83 -24.94
N ALA A 163 -0.09 8.67 -24.33
CA ALA A 163 0.94 7.97 -23.56
C ALA A 163 1.90 7.12 -24.43
N GLY A 164 1.63 6.96 -25.73
CA GLY A 164 2.43 6.17 -26.68
C GLY A 164 3.42 7.01 -27.47
#